data_AF-A0A9Q8T6M4-F1
#
_entry.id   AF-A0A9Q8T6M4-F1
#
_cell.length_a   1.000
_cell.length_b   1.000
_cell.length_c   1.000
_cell.angle_alpha   90.00
_cell.angle_beta   90.00
_cell.angle_gamma   90.00
#
_symmetry.space_group_name_H-M   'P 1'
#
loop_
_entity.id
_entity.type
_entity.pdbx_description
1 polymer ?
#
loop_
_entity_poly.entity_id
_entity_poly.type
_entity_poly.pdbx_seq_one_letter_code
_entity_poly.pdbx_strand_id
1 'polypeptide(L)'
;MALQLADGLPDCAIPCLSQAVNITTCAVTNLTTTCLCQDKPAVEAFRVCIRAVCDLEQSLLAKNITWTKCGYPYHHQTGSIAGKVSLVIITAVFVLARMLSKFLRLSTWGPDDFTLILGYQTNMPQKLTNQLGNRQVFFAFEVIYTLSISALKASILFFYIRVFSMVSRTFSLVLWLTQTFNFLFCLAFTVANLNQCRPFSNAWEGWDGRHPGYCINVYAMFIAHAAINIALDVWMLGLPVTQVLWLNLRKRQKVEIVVMFSLGVVITIVSAVRLKVLLSLEGFQDPTYDAFYLHMWSYIELSVGIIVACLPSTRQVWRHLVPKLLRLVGLGSPKHHHNRHHGHERPGDSAKKLRDILFMSTNTGGGGGEEGGEEEHSSSSAGPSSPSGSSTRRQEVHCNL
;
A
#
# COMPACT_ATOMS: atom_id res chain seq x y z
N MET A 1 7.31 -51.63 18.78
CA MET A 1 6.94 -50.28 19.24
C MET A 1 7.08 -49.21 18.15
N ALA A 2 8.07 -49.24 17.24
CA ALA A 2 8.00 -48.46 15.98
C ALA A 2 6.78 -48.81 15.08
N LEU A 3 6.27 -50.05 15.19
CA LEU A 3 5.04 -50.54 14.56
C LEU A 3 3.79 -49.68 14.84
N GLN A 4 3.71 -49.01 16.00
CA GLN A 4 2.58 -48.12 16.29
C GLN A 4 2.61 -46.83 15.48
N LEU A 5 3.79 -46.36 15.06
CA LEU A 5 3.90 -45.19 14.20
C LEU A 5 3.68 -45.56 12.73
N ALA A 6 4.05 -46.78 12.31
CA ALA A 6 3.82 -47.29 10.96
C ALA A 6 2.35 -47.52 10.64
N ASP A 7 1.53 -47.82 11.65
CA ASP A 7 0.10 -48.09 11.47
C ASP A 7 -0.62 -46.87 10.87
N GLY A 8 -1.29 -47.04 9.72
CA GLY A 8 -1.97 -45.96 8.99
C GLY A 8 -1.09 -45.04 8.14
N LEU A 9 0.24 -45.14 8.16
CA LEU A 9 1.09 -44.42 7.20
C LEU A 9 0.84 -44.93 5.77
N PRO A 10 0.93 -44.06 4.75
CA PRO A 10 0.86 -44.51 3.36
C PRO A 10 2.07 -45.38 3.00
N ASP A 11 1.90 -46.31 2.07
CA ASP A 11 2.93 -47.29 1.71
C ASP A 11 4.27 -46.65 1.30
N CYS A 12 4.22 -45.48 0.64
CA CYS A 12 5.39 -44.71 0.25
C CYS A 12 6.23 -44.22 1.45
N ALA A 13 5.62 -44.03 2.63
CA ALA A 13 6.26 -43.45 3.81
C ALA A 13 6.90 -44.52 4.71
N ILE A 14 6.54 -45.79 4.55
CA ILE A 14 7.11 -46.92 5.30
C ILE A 14 8.64 -47.03 5.14
N PRO A 15 9.23 -46.98 3.92
CA PRO A 15 10.69 -47.01 3.77
C PRO A 15 11.37 -45.77 4.35
N CYS A 16 10.70 -44.62 4.37
CA CYS A 16 11.24 -43.44 5.03
C CYS A 16 11.28 -43.57 6.55
N LEU A 17 10.28 -44.26 7.13
CA LEU A 17 10.26 -44.54 8.56
C LEU A 17 11.41 -45.46 8.96
N SER A 18 11.71 -46.48 8.15
CA SER A 18 12.84 -47.38 8.42
C SER A 18 14.19 -46.65 8.35
N GLN A 19 14.34 -45.73 7.39
CA GLN A 19 15.52 -44.87 7.31
C GLN A 19 15.66 -43.96 8.54
N ALA A 20 14.56 -43.37 9.02
CA ALA A 20 14.57 -42.54 10.22
C ALA A 20 14.95 -43.34 11.49
N VAL A 21 14.47 -44.58 11.60
CA VAL A 21 14.82 -45.49 12.69
C VAL A 21 16.30 -45.89 12.65
N ASN A 22 16.94 -45.93 11.48
CA ASN A 22 18.37 -46.25 11.37
C ASN A 22 19.30 -45.10 11.80
N ILE A 23 18.81 -43.85 11.74
CA ILE A 23 19.59 -42.63 12.02
C ILE A 23 19.28 -42.09 13.43
N THR A 24 18.27 -42.64 14.11
CA THR A 24 17.83 -42.13 15.41
C THR A 24 18.89 -42.27 16.51
N THR A 25 18.90 -41.30 17.41
CA THR A 25 19.71 -41.33 18.64
C THR A 25 19.04 -42.10 19.78
N CYS A 26 17.79 -42.53 19.59
CA CYS A 26 17.06 -43.35 20.55
C CYS A 26 17.69 -44.75 20.69
N ALA A 27 17.86 -45.22 21.93
CA ALA A 27 18.37 -46.56 22.20
C ALA A 27 17.45 -47.63 21.58
N VAL A 28 18.02 -48.50 20.75
CA VAL A 28 17.29 -49.54 19.99
C VAL A 28 16.52 -50.51 20.91
N THR A 29 16.99 -50.67 22.14
CA THR A 29 16.36 -51.51 23.18
C THR A 29 15.08 -50.91 23.77
N ASN A 30 14.86 -49.59 23.66
CA ASN A 30 13.71 -48.85 24.19
C ASN A 30 13.12 -47.87 23.14
N LEU A 31 12.99 -48.33 21.89
CA LEU A 31 12.46 -47.51 20.80
C LEU A 31 10.96 -47.24 20.99
N THR A 32 10.66 -46.18 21.74
CA THR A 32 9.31 -45.67 21.98
C THR A 32 8.95 -44.61 20.96
N THR A 33 7.65 -44.55 20.63
CA THR A 33 7.08 -43.51 19.74
C THR A 33 7.45 -42.11 20.22
N THR A 34 7.44 -41.87 21.54
CA THR A 34 7.77 -40.58 22.15
C THR A 34 9.23 -40.16 21.91
N CYS A 35 10.19 -41.08 22.03
CA CYS A 35 11.59 -40.78 21.79
C CYS A 35 11.82 -40.41 20.32
N LEU A 36 11.28 -41.22 19.39
CA LEU A 36 11.44 -40.98 17.95
C LEU A 36 10.81 -39.65 17.51
N CYS A 37 9.68 -39.28 18.11
CA CYS A 37 9.04 -38.00 17.85
C CYS A 37 9.88 -36.81 18.36
N GLN A 38 10.65 -36.95 19.44
CA GLN A 38 11.48 -35.86 19.99
C GLN A 38 12.86 -35.76 19.33
N ASP A 39 13.30 -36.81 18.64
CA ASP A 39 14.60 -36.89 18.00
C ASP A 39 14.64 -36.10 16.69
N LYS A 40 15.09 -34.84 16.78
CA LYS A 40 15.21 -33.90 15.65
C LYS A 40 15.86 -34.49 14.38
N PRO A 41 17.03 -35.17 14.43
CA PRO A 41 17.65 -35.73 13.23
C PRO A 41 16.79 -36.81 12.58
N ALA A 42 16.13 -37.68 13.34
CA ALA A 42 15.24 -38.71 12.80
C ALA A 42 13.98 -38.10 12.17
N VAL A 43 13.37 -37.12 12.84
CA VAL A 43 12.20 -36.38 12.30
C VAL A 43 12.56 -35.66 11.00
N GLU A 44 13.74 -35.04 10.94
CA GLU A 44 14.18 -34.33 9.74
C GLU A 44 14.50 -35.29 8.59
N ALA A 45 15.20 -36.40 8.86
CA ALA A 45 15.47 -37.43 7.86
C ALA A 45 14.17 -38.05 7.30
N PHE A 46 13.19 -38.31 8.17
CA PHE A 46 11.87 -38.79 7.80
C PHE A 46 11.15 -37.81 6.88
N ARG A 47 11.13 -36.52 7.27
CA ARG A 47 10.51 -35.42 6.53
C ARG A 47 11.12 -35.27 5.13
N VAL A 48 12.45 -35.28 5.03
CA VAL A 48 13.18 -35.15 3.77
C VAL A 48 12.91 -36.35 2.86
N CYS A 49 12.95 -37.57 3.39
CA CYS A 49 12.68 -38.78 2.62
C CYS A 49 11.25 -38.81 2.07
N ILE A 50 10.24 -38.53 2.91
CA ILE A 50 8.84 -38.56 2.47
C ILE A 50 8.61 -37.63 1.30
N ARG A 51 9.22 -36.45 1.29
CA ARG A 51 9.05 -35.49 0.20
C ARG A 51 9.74 -35.91 -1.10
N ALA A 52 10.77 -36.74 -1.00
CA ALA A 52 11.46 -37.25 -2.16
C ALA A 52 10.72 -38.45 -2.79
N VAL A 53 9.92 -39.18 -2.01
CA VAL A 53 9.36 -40.48 -2.41
C VAL A 53 7.84 -40.47 -2.54
N CYS A 54 7.13 -39.70 -1.72
CA CYS A 54 5.67 -39.66 -1.66
C CYS A 54 5.09 -38.48 -2.45
N ASP A 55 3.89 -38.66 -3.00
CA ASP A 55 3.06 -37.57 -3.49
C ASP A 55 2.70 -36.57 -2.38
N LEU A 56 2.38 -35.33 -2.74
CA LEU A 56 2.06 -34.28 -1.77
C LEU A 56 0.91 -34.68 -0.83
N GLU A 57 -0.18 -35.25 -1.36
CA GLU A 57 -1.31 -35.71 -0.54
C GLU A 57 -0.88 -36.77 0.49
N GLN A 58 -0.08 -37.76 0.07
CA GLN A 58 0.41 -38.81 0.96
C GLN A 58 1.39 -38.25 1.98
N SER A 59 2.22 -37.27 1.60
CA SER A 59 3.12 -36.58 2.53
C SER A 59 2.36 -35.80 3.61
N LEU A 60 1.26 -35.14 3.25
CA LEU A 60 0.39 -34.42 4.18
C LEU A 60 -0.37 -35.37 5.10
N LEU A 61 -0.84 -36.50 4.56
CA LEU A 61 -1.47 -37.57 5.34
C LEU A 61 -0.48 -38.14 6.36
N ALA A 62 0.72 -38.51 5.92
CA ALA A 62 1.79 -39.00 6.79
C ALA A 62 2.15 -37.97 7.87
N LYS A 63 2.21 -36.67 7.51
CA LYS A 63 2.41 -35.59 8.47
C LYS A 63 1.27 -35.52 9.48
N ASN A 64 0.00 -35.59 9.07
CA ASN A 64 -1.15 -35.53 9.97
C ASN A 64 -1.15 -36.73 10.96
N ILE A 65 -0.87 -37.94 10.47
CA ILE A 65 -0.80 -39.13 11.32
C ILE A 65 0.38 -39.05 12.29
N THR A 66 1.56 -38.68 11.82
CA THR A 66 2.71 -38.51 12.72
C THR A 66 2.47 -37.40 13.74
N TRP A 67 1.85 -36.29 13.34
CA TRP A 67 1.50 -35.20 14.26
C TRP A 67 0.56 -35.63 15.37
N THR A 68 -0.51 -36.34 15.03
CA THR A 68 -1.50 -36.86 15.99
C THR A 68 -0.90 -37.92 16.91
N LYS A 69 -0.12 -38.86 16.37
CA LYS A 69 0.53 -39.92 17.16
C LYS A 69 1.66 -39.43 18.05
N CYS A 70 2.39 -38.41 17.63
CA CYS A 70 3.41 -37.76 18.44
C CYS A 70 2.83 -36.83 19.51
N GLY A 71 1.51 -36.56 19.49
CA GLY A 71 0.87 -35.66 20.45
C GLY A 71 1.35 -34.22 20.36
N TYR A 72 1.79 -33.77 19.18
CA TYR A 72 2.20 -32.38 19.00
C TYR A 72 1.00 -31.46 19.27
N PRO A 73 1.15 -30.43 20.12
CA PRO A 73 0.06 -29.52 20.40
C PRO A 73 -0.36 -28.86 19.08
N TYR A 74 -1.66 -28.87 18.78
CA TYR A 74 -2.20 -28.06 17.69
C TYR A 74 -1.90 -26.60 18.03
N HIS A 75 -0.88 -26.03 17.40
CA HIS A 75 -0.62 -24.61 17.47
C HIS A 75 -1.75 -23.93 16.73
N HIS A 76 -2.82 -23.61 17.47
CA HIS A 76 -3.82 -22.65 17.05
C HIS A 76 -3.06 -21.33 16.92
N GLN A 77 -2.52 -21.05 15.73
CA GLN A 77 -1.78 -19.83 15.46
C GLN A 77 -2.75 -18.68 15.25
N THR A 78 -3.42 -18.39 16.35
CA THR A 78 -3.94 -17.10 16.68
C THR A 78 -2.74 -16.19 16.90
N GLY A 79 -2.23 -15.59 15.81
CA GLY A 79 -1.91 -14.17 15.92
C GLY A 79 -3.13 -13.55 16.59
N SER A 80 -2.96 -13.07 17.83
CA SER A 80 -4.06 -12.83 18.77
C SER A 80 -5.24 -12.24 18.01
N ILE A 81 -6.39 -12.92 18.04
CA ILE A 81 -7.58 -12.49 17.29
C ILE A 81 -7.87 -11.01 17.61
N ALA A 82 -7.59 -10.58 18.84
CA ALA A 82 -7.63 -9.19 19.27
C ALA A 82 -6.68 -8.26 18.50
N GLY A 83 -5.45 -8.70 18.20
CA GLY A 83 -4.49 -7.96 17.36
C GLY A 83 -4.98 -7.77 15.92
N LYS A 84 -5.60 -8.80 15.33
CA LYS A 84 -6.18 -8.70 13.98
C LYS A 84 -7.41 -7.77 13.98
N VAL A 85 -8.32 -7.97 14.93
CA VAL A 85 -9.54 -7.15 15.06
C VAL A 85 -9.22 -5.68 15.31
N SER A 86 -8.23 -5.38 16.17
CA SER A 86 -7.81 -3.99 16.41
C SER A 86 -7.24 -3.33 15.16
N LEU A 87 -6.45 -4.04 14.36
CA LEU A 87 -5.93 -3.54 13.08
C LEU A 87 -7.07 -3.21 12.09
N VAL A 88 -8.09 -4.07 11.99
CA VAL A 88 -9.29 -3.81 11.16
C VAL A 88 -9.96 -2.51 11.61
N ILE A 89 -10.22 -2.37 12.91
CA ILE A 89 -10.93 -1.21 13.48
C ILE A 89 -10.14 0.07 13.22
N ILE A 90 -8.84 0.06 13.47
CA ILE A 90 -7.97 1.22 13.22
C ILE A 90 -8.03 1.59 11.74
N THR A 91 -7.85 0.62 10.84
CA THR A 91 -7.89 0.84 9.39
C THR A 91 -9.24 1.43 8.96
N ALA A 92 -10.35 0.90 9.50
CA ALA A 92 -11.70 1.40 9.24
C ALA A 92 -11.85 2.88 9.63
N VAL A 93 -11.33 3.28 10.80
CA VAL A 93 -11.37 4.68 11.25
C VAL A 93 -10.61 5.60 10.28
N PHE A 94 -9.44 5.18 9.80
CA PHE A 94 -8.66 5.96 8.82
C PHE A 94 -9.36 6.07 7.46
N VAL A 95 -9.96 4.98 6.98
CA VAL A 95 -10.77 4.97 5.75
C VAL A 95 -11.98 5.91 5.89
N LEU A 96 -12.70 5.84 7.00
CA LEU A 96 -13.85 6.71 7.29
C LEU A 96 -13.44 8.18 7.37
N ALA A 97 -12.33 8.49 8.03
CA ALA A 97 -11.79 9.85 8.08
C ALA A 97 -11.44 10.39 6.69
N ARG A 98 -10.87 9.53 5.82
CA ARG A 98 -10.59 9.87 4.42
C ARG A 98 -11.88 10.09 3.64
N MET A 99 -12.88 9.22 3.76
CA MET A 99 -14.19 9.39 3.10
C MET A 99 -14.89 10.67 3.55
N LEU A 100 -14.86 10.97 4.85
CA LEU A 100 -15.40 12.20 5.41
C LEU A 100 -14.69 13.43 4.85
N SER A 101 -13.37 13.39 4.63
CA SER A 101 -12.63 14.48 3.98
C SER A 101 -13.16 14.82 2.59
N LYS A 102 -13.53 13.78 1.82
CA LYS A 102 -14.04 13.89 0.45
C LYS A 102 -15.49 14.35 0.45
N PHE A 103 -16.29 13.80 1.36
CA PHE A 103 -17.69 14.21 1.54
C PHE A 103 -17.80 15.68 1.95
N LEU A 104 -16.92 16.15 2.84
CA LEU A 104 -16.82 17.56 3.24
C LEU A 104 -16.19 18.45 2.15
N ARG A 105 -15.94 17.92 0.94
CA ARG A 105 -15.33 18.61 -0.21
C ARG A 105 -13.97 19.26 0.08
N LEU A 106 -13.25 18.76 1.09
CA LEU A 106 -11.89 19.23 1.41
C LEU A 106 -10.86 18.68 0.41
N SER A 107 -11.19 17.58 -0.29
CA SER A 107 -10.35 16.92 -1.29
C SER A 107 -11.23 16.32 -2.40
N THR A 108 -10.73 16.26 -3.64
CA THR A 108 -11.44 15.73 -4.81
C THR A 108 -11.40 14.21 -4.84
N TRP A 109 -12.46 13.56 -5.34
CA TRP A 109 -12.47 12.12 -5.58
C TRP A 109 -11.46 11.77 -6.65
N GLY A 110 -10.64 10.76 -6.37
CA GLY A 110 -9.71 10.20 -7.34
C GLY A 110 -9.92 8.69 -7.51
N PRO A 111 -9.40 8.10 -8.61
CA PRO A 111 -9.41 6.65 -8.81
C PRO A 111 -8.69 5.87 -7.69
N ASP A 112 -7.80 6.53 -6.95
CA ASP A 112 -7.15 6.02 -5.75
C ASP A 112 -8.12 5.78 -4.58
N ASP A 113 -9.22 6.53 -4.49
CA ASP A 113 -10.24 6.34 -3.44
C ASP A 113 -11.05 5.06 -3.67
N PHE A 114 -11.37 4.73 -4.92
CA PHE A 114 -12.12 3.51 -5.28
C PHE A 114 -11.29 2.25 -5.06
N THR A 115 -10.01 2.28 -5.44
CA THR A 115 -9.09 1.15 -5.22
C THR A 115 -8.84 0.90 -3.73
N LEU A 116 -8.78 1.96 -2.92
CA LEU A 116 -8.66 1.85 -1.46
C LEU A 116 -9.91 1.27 -0.79
N ILE A 117 -11.12 1.63 -1.25
CA ILE A 117 -12.38 1.05 -0.76
C ILE A 117 -12.49 -0.43 -1.14
N LEU A 118 -12.16 -0.77 -2.39
CA LEU A 118 -12.14 -2.17 -2.85
C LEU A 118 -11.13 -2.99 -2.05
N GLY A 119 -9.92 -2.47 -1.83
CA GLY A 119 -8.91 -3.09 -0.97
C GLY A 119 -9.39 -3.28 0.46
N TYR A 120 -10.10 -2.31 1.05
CA TYR A 120 -10.67 -2.46 2.39
C TYR A 120 -11.77 -3.54 2.45
N GLN A 121 -12.65 -3.60 1.44
CA GLN A 121 -13.71 -4.61 1.41
C GLN A 121 -13.17 -6.04 1.22
N THR A 122 -12.08 -6.21 0.47
CA THR A 122 -11.39 -7.50 0.34
C THR A 122 -10.54 -7.85 1.56
N ASN A 123 -10.16 -6.86 2.37
CA ASN A 123 -9.44 -7.03 3.65
C ASN A 123 -10.36 -7.34 4.84
N MET A 124 -11.68 -7.16 4.75
CA MET A 124 -12.57 -7.56 5.84
C MET A 124 -12.39 -9.05 6.14
N PRO A 125 -12.28 -9.47 7.42
CA PRO A 125 -12.20 -10.86 7.79
C PRO A 125 -13.48 -11.50 7.29
N GLN A 126 -13.35 -12.20 6.17
CA GLN A 126 -14.52 -12.62 5.45
C GLN A 126 -15.33 -13.53 6.38
N LYS A 127 -16.65 -13.42 6.32
CA LYS A 127 -17.59 -14.46 6.80
C LYS A 127 -17.42 -15.79 6.01
N LEU A 128 -16.21 -16.08 5.56
CA LEU A 128 -15.76 -17.15 4.69
C LEU A 128 -14.71 -18.01 5.41
N THR A 129 -14.69 -18.00 6.74
CA THR A 129 -14.03 -19.06 7.53
C THR A 129 -14.58 -20.46 7.21
N ASN A 130 -15.71 -20.55 6.51
CA ASN A 130 -16.28 -21.81 6.01
C ASN A 130 -15.71 -22.26 4.65
N GLN A 131 -14.85 -21.48 3.99
CA GLN A 131 -14.22 -21.82 2.69
C GLN A 131 -12.70 -21.77 2.74
N LEU A 132 -12.08 -21.91 3.92
CA LEU A 132 -10.61 -21.98 4.07
C LEU A 132 -9.98 -23.16 3.32
N GLY A 133 -10.77 -24.12 2.84
CA GLY A 133 -10.32 -25.18 1.93
C GLY A 133 -10.42 -24.85 0.45
N ASN A 134 -11.03 -23.72 0.06
CA ASN A 134 -11.25 -23.39 -1.34
C ASN A 134 -10.02 -22.67 -1.93
N ARG A 135 -9.25 -23.44 -2.70
CA ARG A 135 -7.97 -23.03 -3.29
C ARG A 135 -8.12 -21.90 -4.32
N GLN A 136 -9.31 -21.76 -4.91
CA GLN A 136 -9.64 -20.65 -5.81
C GLN A 136 -9.63 -19.29 -5.07
N VAL A 137 -10.02 -19.28 -3.80
CA VAL A 137 -10.04 -18.07 -2.96
C VAL A 137 -8.62 -17.59 -2.68
N PHE A 138 -7.67 -18.50 -2.45
CA PHE A 138 -6.27 -18.16 -2.26
C PHE A 138 -5.66 -17.52 -3.50
N PHE A 139 -5.94 -18.09 -4.68
CA PHE A 139 -5.50 -17.50 -5.94
C PHE A 139 -6.09 -16.09 -6.16
N ALA A 140 -7.39 -15.91 -5.89
CA ALA A 140 -8.02 -14.59 -6.00
C ALA A 140 -7.38 -13.56 -5.07
N PHE A 141 -7.05 -13.96 -3.84
CA PHE A 141 -6.41 -13.09 -2.86
C PHE A 141 -5.03 -12.61 -3.32
N GLU A 142 -4.23 -13.47 -3.95
CA GLU A 142 -2.92 -13.12 -4.50
C GLU A 142 -2.99 -12.01 -5.56
N VAL A 143 -3.94 -12.13 -6.50
CA VAL A 143 -4.18 -11.12 -7.53
C VAL A 143 -4.65 -9.81 -6.89
N ILE A 144 -5.62 -9.89 -5.97
CA ILE A 144 -6.15 -8.72 -5.24
C ILE A 144 -5.05 -8.04 -4.44
N TYR A 145 -4.18 -8.80 -3.77
CA TYR A 145 -3.06 -8.28 -3.01
C TYR A 145 -2.11 -7.48 -3.91
N THR A 146 -1.74 -8.03 -5.06
CA THR A 146 -0.83 -7.40 -6.04
C THR A 146 -1.39 -6.06 -6.55
N LEU A 147 -2.69 -6.02 -6.85
CA LEU A 147 -3.38 -4.81 -7.28
C LEU A 147 -3.46 -3.78 -6.13
N SER A 148 -3.79 -4.24 -4.92
CA SER A 148 -4.01 -3.37 -3.75
C SER A 148 -2.71 -2.70 -3.30
N ILE A 149 -1.61 -3.44 -3.20
CA ILE A 149 -0.32 -2.88 -2.78
C ILE A 149 0.18 -1.84 -3.80
N SER A 150 0.03 -2.13 -5.09
CA SER A 150 0.43 -1.21 -6.17
C SER A 150 -0.43 0.05 -6.19
N ALA A 151 -1.74 -0.08 -5.91
CA ALA A 151 -2.65 1.06 -5.80
C ALA A 151 -2.33 1.95 -4.59
N LEU A 152 -1.97 1.36 -3.45
CA LEU A 152 -1.53 2.11 -2.26
C LEU A 152 -0.27 2.93 -2.57
N LYS A 153 0.71 2.31 -3.22
CA LYS A 153 1.94 3.00 -3.67
C LYS A 153 1.64 4.12 -4.64
N ALA A 154 0.75 3.88 -5.60
CA ALA A 154 0.30 4.90 -6.54
C ALA A 154 -0.36 6.09 -5.82
N SER A 155 -1.21 5.86 -4.82
CA SER A 155 -1.85 6.92 -4.03
C SER A 155 -0.80 7.79 -3.30
N ILE A 156 0.21 7.16 -2.70
CA ILE A 156 1.32 7.87 -2.04
C ILE A 156 2.14 8.68 -3.06
N LEU A 157 2.45 8.10 -4.21
CA LEU A 157 3.19 8.79 -5.28
C LEU A 157 2.41 9.97 -5.86
N PHE A 158 1.11 9.82 -6.13
CA PHE A 158 0.29 10.95 -6.57
C PHE A 158 0.24 12.06 -5.53
N PHE A 159 0.22 11.71 -4.25
CA PHE A 159 0.36 12.70 -3.19
C PHE A 159 1.73 13.41 -3.26
N TYR A 160 2.83 12.69 -3.46
CA TYR A 160 4.16 13.29 -3.64
C TYR A 160 4.23 14.20 -4.87
N ILE A 161 3.67 13.77 -6.00
CA ILE A 161 3.58 14.59 -7.21
C ILE A 161 2.80 15.87 -6.92
N ARG A 162 1.65 15.78 -6.25
CA ARG A 162 0.84 16.96 -5.90
C ARG A 162 1.58 17.93 -4.97
N VAL A 163 2.36 17.44 -4.01
CA VAL A 163 3.09 18.28 -3.06
C VAL A 163 4.34 18.91 -3.66
N PHE A 164 5.15 18.12 -4.38
CA PHE A 164 6.46 18.55 -4.83
C PHE A 164 6.48 19.05 -6.29
N SER A 165 5.39 18.89 -7.05
CA SER A 165 5.30 19.43 -8.43
C SER A 165 5.49 20.94 -8.51
N MET A 166 5.14 21.66 -7.44
CA MET A 166 5.32 23.10 -7.35
C MET A 166 6.78 23.51 -7.03
N VAL A 167 7.64 22.58 -6.60
CA VAL A 167 9.00 22.86 -6.11
C VAL A 167 10.07 22.63 -7.17
N SER A 168 10.04 21.50 -7.88
CA SER A 168 11.06 21.15 -8.88
C SER A 168 10.53 20.28 -10.02
N ARG A 169 10.84 20.66 -11.27
CA ARG A 169 10.47 19.89 -12.46
C ARG A 169 11.23 18.56 -12.57
N THR A 170 12.52 18.56 -12.25
CA THR A 170 13.34 17.33 -12.30
C THR A 170 12.85 16.29 -11.30
N PHE A 171 12.52 16.71 -10.08
CA PHE A 171 11.97 15.82 -9.06
C PHE A 171 10.59 15.27 -9.47
N SER A 172 9.77 16.11 -10.10
CA SER A 172 8.47 15.68 -10.64
C SER A 172 8.63 14.61 -11.72
N LEU A 173 9.64 14.73 -12.58
CA LEU A 173 9.95 13.72 -13.59
C LEU A 173 10.33 12.38 -12.93
N VAL A 174 11.17 12.39 -11.90
CA VAL A 174 11.53 11.17 -11.14
C VAL A 174 10.30 10.50 -10.52
N LEU A 175 9.37 11.30 -9.97
CA LEU A 175 8.12 10.76 -9.42
C LEU A 175 7.21 10.14 -10.48
N TRP A 176 7.08 10.78 -11.65
CA TRP A 176 6.32 10.21 -12.78
C TRP A 176 6.97 8.94 -13.32
N LEU A 177 8.30 8.89 -13.44
CA LEU A 177 9.01 7.66 -13.80
C LEU A 177 8.77 6.53 -12.79
N THR A 178 8.81 6.85 -11.50
CA THR A 178 8.51 5.88 -10.44
C THR A 178 7.05 5.41 -10.51
N GLN A 179 6.12 6.30 -10.84
CA GLN A 179 4.70 5.96 -11.01
C GLN A 179 4.50 4.99 -12.19
N THR A 180 5.14 5.28 -13.32
CA THR A 180 5.11 4.41 -14.50
C THR A 180 5.72 3.05 -14.18
N PHE A 181 6.85 3.01 -13.49
CA PHE A 181 7.47 1.76 -13.05
C PHE A 181 6.53 0.94 -12.15
N ASN A 182 5.90 1.57 -11.16
CA ASN A 182 4.93 0.91 -10.27
C ASN A 182 3.73 0.32 -11.04
N PHE A 183 3.24 1.04 -12.05
CA PHE A 183 2.16 0.54 -12.91
C PHE A 183 2.60 -0.66 -13.76
N LEU A 184 3.78 -0.58 -14.39
CA LEU A 184 4.34 -1.69 -15.18
C LEU A 184 4.63 -2.92 -14.32
N PHE A 185 5.16 -2.72 -13.11
CA PHE A 185 5.36 -3.77 -12.11
C PHE A 185 4.04 -4.46 -11.76
N CYS A 186 2.99 -3.69 -11.43
CA CYS A 186 1.66 -4.22 -11.15
C CYS A 186 1.10 -5.05 -12.32
N LEU A 187 1.21 -4.51 -13.54
CA LEU A 187 0.72 -5.16 -14.75
C LEU A 187 1.48 -6.47 -15.01
N ALA A 188 2.81 -6.44 -14.97
CA ALA A 188 3.65 -7.60 -15.23
C ALA A 188 3.35 -8.76 -14.28
N PHE A 189 3.30 -8.49 -12.97
CA PHE A 189 3.00 -9.54 -11.99
C PHE A 189 1.55 -10.01 -12.03
N THR A 190 0.58 -9.13 -12.32
CA THR A 190 -0.81 -9.56 -12.51
C THR A 190 -0.92 -10.50 -13.72
N VAL A 191 -0.27 -10.18 -14.84
CA VAL A 191 -0.25 -11.05 -16.01
C VAL A 191 0.46 -12.37 -15.71
N ALA A 192 1.57 -12.34 -14.96
CA ALA A 192 2.26 -13.54 -14.53
C ALA A 192 1.39 -14.44 -13.64
N ASN A 193 0.70 -13.86 -12.65
CA ASN A 193 -0.24 -14.58 -11.77
C ASN A 193 -1.38 -15.23 -12.57
N LEU A 194 -1.99 -14.49 -13.50
CA LEU A 194 -3.07 -15.02 -14.35
C LEU A 194 -2.60 -16.10 -15.32
N ASN A 195 -1.32 -16.13 -15.67
CA ASN A 195 -0.73 -17.10 -16.59
C ASN A 195 0.26 -18.05 -15.89
N GLN A 196 0.16 -18.23 -14.58
CA GLN A 196 1.13 -19.01 -13.83
C GLN A 196 1.11 -20.50 -14.17
N CYS A 197 -0.03 -21.02 -14.67
CA CYS A 197 -0.22 -22.42 -15.03
C CYS A 197 -0.94 -22.57 -16.38
N ARG A 198 -0.59 -23.65 -17.10
CA ARG A 198 -1.24 -24.11 -18.32
C ARG A 198 -1.62 -25.59 -18.16
N PRO A 199 -2.91 -25.97 -18.16
CA PRO A 199 -4.11 -25.11 -18.22
C PRO A 199 -4.28 -24.26 -16.95
N PHE A 200 -5.07 -23.19 -17.05
CA PHE A 200 -5.29 -22.24 -15.94
C PHE A 200 -5.90 -22.91 -14.69
N SER A 201 -6.70 -23.97 -14.86
CA SER A 201 -7.28 -24.72 -13.75
C SER A 201 -6.23 -25.31 -12.80
N ASN A 202 -5.04 -25.63 -13.32
CA ASN A 202 -3.93 -26.15 -12.51
C ASN A 202 -3.39 -25.11 -11.50
N ALA A 203 -3.74 -23.83 -11.62
CA ALA A 203 -3.40 -22.83 -10.61
C ALA A 203 -3.97 -23.17 -9.22
N TRP A 204 -5.12 -23.86 -9.16
CA TRP A 204 -5.73 -24.32 -7.90
C TRP A 204 -5.91 -25.84 -7.83
N GLU A 205 -5.86 -26.57 -8.95
CA GLU A 205 -5.95 -28.04 -8.98
C GLU A 205 -4.59 -28.74 -9.00
N GLY A 206 -3.53 -28.10 -9.51
CA GLY A 206 -2.23 -28.73 -9.79
C GLY A 206 -1.33 -29.02 -8.58
N TRP A 207 -1.89 -29.02 -7.37
CA TRP A 207 -1.14 -29.25 -6.14
C TRP A 207 -0.89 -30.71 -5.83
N ASP A 208 -1.78 -31.58 -6.28
CA ASP A 208 -1.67 -33.01 -6.06
C ASP A 208 -0.67 -33.67 -7.03
N GLY A 209 -0.16 -32.91 -8.02
CA GLY A 209 0.75 -33.42 -9.04
C GLY A 209 0.08 -34.37 -10.06
N ARG A 210 -1.23 -34.57 -9.97
CA ARG A 210 -1.98 -35.53 -10.81
C ARG A 210 -2.57 -34.90 -12.06
N HIS A 211 -2.70 -33.58 -12.06
CA HIS A 211 -3.26 -32.83 -13.17
C HIS A 211 -2.17 -32.54 -14.21
N PRO A 212 -2.31 -33.03 -15.46
CA PRO A 212 -1.33 -32.76 -16.51
C PRO A 212 -1.27 -31.26 -16.80
N GLY A 213 -0.08 -30.70 -16.80
CA GLY A 213 0.15 -29.30 -17.14
C GLY A 213 1.47 -28.80 -16.60
N TYR A 214 1.82 -27.58 -17.01
CA TYR A 214 3.05 -26.94 -16.61
C TYR A 214 2.73 -25.62 -15.91
N CYS A 215 3.35 -25.42 -14.75
CA CYS A 215 3.30 -24.17 -14.01
C CYS A 215 4.70 -23.56 -13.93
N ILE A 216 4.77 -22.23 -13.94
CA ILE A 216 6.02 -21.52 -13.67
C ILE A 216 6.44 -21.75 -12.22
N ASN A 217 7.69 -21.42 -11.88
CA ASN A 217 8.13 -21.46 -10.49
C ASN A 217 7.46 -20.34 -9.67
N VAL A 218 6.29 -20.65 -9.11
CA VAL A 218 5.45 -19.74 -8.33
C VAL A 218 6.20 -19.20 -7.11
N TYR A 219 7.03 -20.03 -6.46
CA TYR A 219 7.86 -19.61 -5.34
C TYR A 219 8.88 -18.52 -5.75
N ALA A 220 9.58 -18.72 -6.86
CA ALA A 220 10.52 -17.73 -7.39
C ALA A 220 9.81 -16.43 -7.81
N MET A 221 8.62 -16.55 -8.41
CA MET A 221 7.77 -15.40 -8.73
C MET A 221 7.40 -14.59 -7.48
N PHE A 222 6.99 -15.25 -6.39
CA PHE A 222 6.69 -14.57 -5.13
C PHE A 222 7.90 -13.87 -4.51
N ILE A 223 9.07 -14.51 -4.55
CA ILE A 223 10.31 -13.88 -4.06
C ILE A 223 10.62 -12.64 -4.89
N ALA A 224 10.55 -12.73 -6.22
CA ALA A 224 10.79 -11.60 -7.10
C ALA A 224 9.81 -10.45 -6.82
N HIS A 225 8.51 -10.76 -6.69
CA HIS A 225 7.50 -9.77 -6.35
C HIS A 225 7.81 -9.09 -5.00
N ALA A 226 8.09 -9.87 -3.95
CA ALA A 226 8.38 -9.36 -2.61
C ALA A 226 9.65 -8.51 -2.57
N ALA A 227 10.72 -8.95 -3.25
CA ALA A 227 11.99 -8.22 -3.30
C ALA A 227 11.85 -6.86 -4.00
N ILE A 228 11.20 -6.82 -5.17
CA ILE A 228 10.97 -5.57 -5.90
C ILE A 228 10.02 -4.65 -5.12
N ASN A 229 9.00 -5.23 -4.47
CA ASN A 229 8.08 -4.46 -3.62
C ASN A 229 8.83 -3.77 -2.47
N ILE A 230 9.72 -4.47 -1.77
CA ILE A 230 10.55 -3.88 -0.71
C ILE A 230 11.51 -2.82 -1.27
N ALA A 231 12.14 -3.09 -2.42
CA ALA A 231 13.03 -2.13 -3.06
C ALA A 231 12.29 -0.82 -3.40
N LEU A 232 11.04 -0.92 -3.87
CA LEU A 232 10.18 0.24 -4.10
C LEU A 232 9.83 0.98 -2.80
N ASP A 233 9.57 0.28 -1.69
CA ASP A 233 9.32 0.92 -0.39
C ASP A 233 10.52 1.77 0.05
N VAL A 234 11.73 1.19 -0.05
CA VAL A 234 12.98 1.87 0.30
C VAL A 234 13.23 3.08 -0.61
N TRP A 235 13.03 2.91 -1.93
CA TRP A 235 13.15 4.00 -2.89
C TRP A 235 12.18 5.16 -2.57
N MET A 236 10.90 4.83 -2.36
CA MET A 236 9.85 5.81 -2.04
C MET A 236 10.12 6.54 -0.72
N LEU A 237 10.73 5.87 0.26
CA LEU A 237 11.16 6.47 1.52
C LEU A 237 12.33 7.46 1.33
N GLY A 238 13.24 7.17 0.41
CA GLY A 238 14.37 8.05 0.10
C GLY A 238 13.95 9.36 -0.60
N LEU A 239 12.95 9.30 -1.48
CA LEU A 239 12.49 10.46 -2.28
C LEU A 239 12.25 11.74 -1.45
N PRO A 240 11.39 11.75 -0.41
CA PRO A 240 11.13 12.97 0.35
C PRO A 240 12.31 13.40 1.22
N VAL A 241 13.18 12.47 1.66
CA VAL A 241 14.35 12.78 2.49
C VAL A 241 15.36 13.62 1.71
N THR A 242 15.62 13.27 0.46
CA THR A 242 16.54 14.04 -0.40
C THR A 242 16.14 15.51 -0.51
N GLN A 243 14.83 15.78 -0.60
CA GLN A 243 14.31 17.15 -0.71
C GLN A 243 14.37 17.91 0.62
N VAL A 244 14.16 17.24 1.75
CA VAL A 244 14.23 17.88 3.08
C VAL A 244 15.64 18.30 3.46
N LEU A 245 16.65 17.52 3.08
CA LEU A 245 18.03 17.83 3.42
C LEU A 245 18.56 19.03 2.63
N TRP A 246 17.99 19.31 1.46
CA TRP A 246 18.48 20.35 0.56
C TRP A 246 17.68 21.66 0.63
N LEU A 247 16.45 21.64 1.16
CA LEU A 247 15.53 22.79 1.09
C LEU A 247 15.14 23.32 2.48
N ASN A 248 15.28 24.64 2.69
CA ASN A 248 14.86 25.36 3.89
C ASN A 248 13.32 25.45 4.01
N LEU A 249 12.67 24.31 4.27
CA LEU A 249 11.22 24.22 4.41
C LEU A 249 10.72 24.84 5.72
N ARG A 250 9.51 25.40 5.69
CA ARG A 250 8.84 25.91 6.90
C ARG A 250 8.66 24.77 7.90
N LYS A 251 8.82 25.03 9.21
CA LYS A 251 8.72 24.01 10.28
C LYS A 251 7.50 23.09 10.16
N ARG A 252 6.36 23.62 9.69
CA ARG A 252 5.13 22.85 9.43
C ARG A 252 5.27 21.80 8.31
N GLN A 253 5.98 22.12 7.22
CA GLN A 253 6.24 21.19 6.11
C GLN A 253 7.22 20.09 6.53
N LYS A 254 8.23 20.46 7.33
CA LYS A 254 9.19 19.51 7.90
C LYS A 254 8.53 18.44 8.76
N VAL A 255 7.54 18.82 9.58
CA VAL A 255 6.76 17.85 10.39
C VAL A 255 5.96 16.88 9.52
N GLU A 256 5.37 17.31 8.39
CA GLU A 256 4.63 16.37 7.53
C GLU A 256 5.57 15.32 6.94
N ILE A 257 6.75 15.74 6.49
CA ILE A 257 7.70 14.84 5.86
C ILE A 257 8.29 13.85 6.89
N VAL A 258 8.58 14.29 8.10
CA VAL A 258 9.03 13.39 9.19
C VAL A 258 7.97 12.34 9.51
N VAL A 259 6.69 12.72 9.59
CA VAL A 259 5.60 11.76 9.83
C VAL A 259 5.52 10.75 8.68
N MET A 260 5.59 11.21 7.43
CA MET A 260 5.58 10.32 6.26
C MET A 260 6.77 9.35 6.24
N PHE A 261 7.96 9.84 6.61
CA PHE A 261 9.17 9.03 6.69
C PHE A 261 9.02 7.90 7.72
N SER A 262 8.58 8.21 8.95
CA SER A 262 8.39 7.21 9.99
C SER A 262 7.43 6.10 9.57
N LEU A 263 6.40 6.45 8.80
CA LEU A 263 5.41 5.50 8.29
C LEU A 263 5.95 4.60 7.19
N GLY A 264 6.79 5.15 6.29
CA GLY A 264 7.49 4.37 5.27
C GLY A 264 8.42 3.32 5.87
N VAL A 265 9.09 3.64 6.99
CA VAL A 265 9.92 2.67 7.73
C VAL A 265 9.07 1.50 8.23
N VAL A 266 7.91 1.78 8.82
CA VAL A 266 7.02 0.73 9.34
C VAL A 266 6.53 -0.20 8.23
N ILE A 267 6.09 0.34 7.08
CA ILE A 267 5.70 -0.49 5.93
C ILE A 267 6.87 -1.37 5.49
N THR A 268 8.05 -0.79 5.28
CA THR A 268 9.24 -1.52 4.84
C THR A 268 9.59 -2.68 5.77
N ILE A 269 9.48 -2.47 7.09
CA ILE A 269 9.71 -3.52 8.09
C ILE A 269 8.68 -4.65 7.93
N VAL A 270 7.39 -4.32 7.80
CA VAL A 270 6.33 -5.33 7.60
C VAL A 270 6.56 -6.11 6.31
N SER A 271 6.91 -5.43 5.21
CA SER A 271 7.27 -6.05 3.93
C SER A 271 8.46 -7.01 4.07
N ALA A 272 9.50 -6.62 4.82
CA ALA A 272 10.68 -7.45 5.08
C ALA A 272 10.36 -8.68 5.93
N VAL A 273 9.52 -8.54 6.95
CA VAL A 273 9.05 -9.69 7.75
C VAL A 273 8.27 -10.67 6.89
N ARG A 274 7.41 -10.17 5.99
CA ARG A 274 6.67 -11.02 5.05
C ARG A 274 7.61 -11.78 4.11
N LEU A 275 8.66 -11.14 3.58
CA LEU A 275 9.67 -11.84 2.78
C LEU A 275 10.40 -12.90 3.60
N LYS A 276 10.78 -12.62 4.86
CA LYS A 276 11.39 -13.62 5.75
C LYS A 276 10.47 -14.83 5.95
N VAL A 277 9.18 -14.58 6.14
CA VAL A 277 8.18 -15.65 6.27
C VAL A 277 8.14 -16.45 4.98
N LEU A 278 8.01 -15.81 3.82
CA LEU A 278 8.02 -16.49 2.52
C LEU A 278 9.27 -17.37 2.32
N LEU A 279 10.46 -16.87 2.66
CA LEU A 279 11.71 -17.62 2.57
C LEU A 279 11.76 -18.82 3.52
N SER A 280 11.05 -18.75 4.66
CA SER A 280 10.96 -19.87 5.61
C SER A 280 10.01 -20.99 5.17
N LEU A 281 9.22 -20.79 4.10
CA LEU A 281 8.25 -21.78 3.62
C LEU A 281 8.86 -22.86 2.71
N GLU A 282 10.19 -22.84 2.45
CA GLU A 282 10.97 -23.86 1.72
C GLU A 282 10.19 -24.56 0.58
N GLY A 283 9.60 -23.79 -0.35
CA GLY A 283 8.90 -24.33 -1.51
C GLY A 283 7.46 -24.83 -1.29
N PHE A 284 6.76 -24.33 -0.26
CA PHE A 284 5.35 -24.65 0.05
C PHE A 284 5.13 -26.11 0.46
N GLN A 285 5.82 -26.52 1.51
CA GLN A 285 5.78 -27.90 2.02
C GLN A 285 4.39 -28.27 2.56
N ASP A 286 3.64 -27.30 3.08
CA ASP A 286 2.27 -27.44 3.52
C ASP A 286 1.42 -26.33 2.91
N PRO A 287 0.91 -26.49 1.68
CA PRO A 287 0.32 -25.39 0.92
C PRO A 287 -0.81 -24.67 1.66
N THR A 288 -1.62 -25.39 2.45
CA THR A 288 -2.73 -24.81 3.22
C THR A 288 -2.23 -23.93 4.37
N TYR A 289 -1.24 -24.40 5.12
CA TYR A 289 -0.68 -23.69 6.26
C TYR A 289 0.17 -22.51 5.79
N ASP A 290 1.05 -22.76 4.83
CA ASP A 290 1.96 -21.79 4.24
C ASP A 290 1.20 -20.65 3.57
N ALA A 291 0.11 -20.97 2.85
CA ALA A 291 -0.80 -19.96 2.31
C ALA A 291 -1.40 -19.11 3.44
N PHE A 292 -2.01 -19.70 4.46
CA PHE A 292 -2.60 -18.93 5.57
C PHE A 292 -1.61 -17.94 6.19
N TYR A 293 -0.37 -18.38 6.41
CA TYR A 293 0.71 -17.55 6.92
C TYR A 293 1.04 -16.36 6.02
N LEU A 294 1.24 -16.63 4.73
CA LEU A 294 1.53 -15.60 3.74
C LEU A 294 0.38 -14.57 3.63
N HIS A 295 -0.86 -15.04 3.67
CA HIS A 295 -2.05 -14.20 3.61
C HIS A 295 -2.16 -13.30 4.84
N MET A 296 -1.89 -13.84 6.04
CA MET A 296 -1.93 -13.06 7.27
C MET A 296 -0.95 -11.88 7.24
N TRP A 297 0.28 -12.09 6.76
CA TRP A 297 1.26 -11.01 6.66
C TRP A 297 0.91 -10.01 5.55
N SER A 298 0.38 -10.50 4.42
CA SER A 298 -0.13 -9.65 3.34
C SER A 298 -1.26 -8.73 3.83
N TYR A 299 -2.15 -9.26 4.69
CA TYR A 299 -3.22 -8.50 5.33
C TYR A 299 -2.69 -7.38 6.23
N ILE A 300 -1.67 -7.68 7.05
CA ILE A 300 -1.03 -6.69 7.93
C ILE A 300 -0.36 -5.59 7.08
N GLU A 301 0.38 -5.98 6.04
CA GLU A 301 1.05 -5.08 5.10
C GLU A 301 0.06 -4.11 4.44
N LEU A 302 -1.05 -4.62 3.89
CA LEU A 302 -2.09 -3.79 3.27
C LEU A 302 -2.75 -2.84 4.27
N SER A 303 -3.10 -3.32 5.46
CA SER A 303 -3.76 -2.51 6.49
C SER A 303 -2.87 -1.35 6.96
N VAL A 304 -1.58 -1.63 7.23
CA VAL A 304 -0.60 -0.59 7.55
C VAL A 304 -0.48 0.38 6.36
N GLY A 305 -0.35 -0.13 5.13
CA GLY A 305 -0.30 0.69 3.93
C GLY A 305 -1.50 1.63 3.75
N ILE A 306 -2.74 1.15 4.02
CA ILE A 306 -3.96 1.96 3.99
C ILE A 306 -3.89 3.08 5.02
N ILE A 307 -3.47 2.77 6.26
CA ILE A 307 -3.32 3.78 7.33
C ILE A 307 -2.36 4.88 6.86
N VAL A 308 -1.21 4.50 6.29
CA VAL A 308 -0.23 5.45 5.75
C VAL A 308 -0.80 6.29 4.61
N ALA A 309 -1.50 5.69 3.66
CA ALA A 309 -2.13 6.40 2.54
C ALA A 309 -3.25 7.36 2.98
N CYS A 310 -3.91 7.09 4.10
CA CYS A 310 -4.98 7.94 4.63
C CYS A 310 -4.47 9.12 5.45
N LEU A 311 -3.29 9.02 6.07
CA LEU A 311 -2.75 10.03 6.99
C LEU A 311 -2.68 11.46 6.44
N PRO A 312 -2.27 11.71 5.17
CA PRO A 312 -2.24 13.06 4.63
C PRO A 312 -3.63 13.71 4.54
N SER A 313 -4.64 12.92 4.17
CA SER A 313 -6.03 13.33 4.08
C SER A 313 -6.64 13.56 5.47
N THR A 314 -6.40 12.64 6.40
CA THR A 314 -6.85 12.74 7.79
C THR A 314 -6.32 13.99 8.48
N ARG A 315 -5.06 14.37 8.21
CA ARG A 315 -4.47 15.62 8.71
C ARG A 315 -5.24 16.87 8.24
N GLN A 316 -5.67 16.93 6.98
CA GLN A 316 -6.41 18.08 6.46
C GLN A 316 -7.77 18.23 7.16
N VAL A 317 -8.43 17.11 7.44
CA VAL A 317 -9.68 17.07 8.21
C VAL A 317 -9.44 17.49 9.64
N TRP A 318 -8.43 16.92 10.32
CA TRP A 318 -8.12 17.21 11.71
C TRP A 318 -7.86 18.71 11.92
N ARG A 319 -7.15 19.36 11.00
CA ARG A 319 -6.89 20.81 11.06
C ARG A 319 -8.17 21.67 10.99
N HIS A 320 -9.22 21.19 10.32
CA HIS A 320 -10.50 21.90 10.19
C HIS A 320 -11.51 21.51 11.28
N LEU A 321 -11.52 20.24 11.69
CA LEU A 321 -12.50 19.67 12.61
C LEU A 321 -12.14 19.93 14.08
N VAL A 322 -10.87 19.80 14.45
CA VAL A 322 -10.39 20.01 15.83
C VAL A 322 -10.71 21.39 16.39
N PRO A 323 -10.46 22.51 15.68
CA PRO A 323 -10.84 23.81 16.22
C PRO A 323 -12.36 24.00 16.34
N LYS A 324 -13.19 23.25 15.60
CA LYS A 324 -14.65 23.26 15.77
C LYS A 324 -15.09 22.38 16.94
N LEU A 325 -14.48 21.20 17.11
CA LEU A 325 -14.74 20.28 18.23
C LEU A 325 -14.26 20.87 19.57
N LEU A 326 -13.08 21.49 19.62
CA LEU A 326 -12.58 22.17 20.83
C LEU A 326 -13.48 23.34 21.25
N ARG A 327 -14.12 24.02 20.28
CA ARG A 327 -15.14 25.04 20.57
C ARG A 327 -16.46 24.43 21.06
N LEU A 328 -16.85 23.27 20.53
CA LEU A 328 -18.06 22.55 20.96
C LEU A 328 -17.92 21.93 22.35
N VAL A 329 -16.72 21.44 22.71
CA VAL A 329 -16.41 20.81 24.00
C VAL A 329 -16.03 21.86 25.07
N GLY A 330 -16.08 23.16 24.75
CA GLY A 330 -15.84 24.23 25.71
C GLY A 330 -14.38 24.41 26.15
N LEU A 331 -13.43 23.66 25.57
CA LEU A 331 -11.98 23.75 25.82
C LEU A 331 -11.28 24.82 24.95
N GLY A 332 -12.03 25.59 24.18
CA GLY A 332 -11.51 26.70 23.37
C GLY A 332 -11.15 27.88 24.27
N SER A 333 -9.85 28.21 24.35
CA SER A 333 -9.37 29.41 25.06
C SER A 333 -10.21 30.63 24.70
N PRO A 334 -10.76 31.38 25.69
CA PRO A 334 -11.56 32.56 25.41
C PRO A 334 -10.71 33.55 24.61
N LYS A 335 -11.24 34.04 23.49
CA LYS A 335 -10.65 35.18 22.81
C LYS A 335 -10.67 36.33 23.82
N HIS A 336 -9.51 36.77 24.28
CA HIS A 336 -9.38 38.06 24.96
C HIS A 336 -9.95 39.12 24.01
N HIS A 337 -11.14 39.62 24.32
CA HIS A 337 -11.66 40.83 23.71
C HIS A 337 -10.71 41.95 24.13
N HIS A 338 -9.84 42.38 23.21
CA HIS A 338 -9.10 43.61 23.42
C HIS A 338 -10.12 44.74 23.30
N ASN A 339 -10.49 45.30 24.45
CA ASN A 339 -11.43 46.40 24.56
C ASN A 339 -10.78 47.62 23.89
N ARG A 340 -11.17 47.89 22.65
CA ARG A 340 -10.67 49.04 21.90
C ARG A 340 -11.42 50.25 22.43
N HIS A 341 -10.78 50.99 23.34
CA HIS A 341 -11.25 52.29 23.81
C HIS A 341 -11.60 53.18 22.60
N HIS A 342 -12.80 53.74 22.63
CA HIS A 342 -13.24 54.80 21.73
C HIS A 342 -12.30 56.00 21.85
N GLY A 343 -11.41 56.14 20.87
CA GLY A 343 -10.62 57.34 20.62
C GLY A 343 -11.15 58.05 19.38
N HIS A 344 -11.54 59.29 19.57
CA HIS A 344 -12.08 60.24 18.60
C HIS A 344 -11.33 60.24 17.24
N GLU A 345 -11.94 59.74 16.16
CA GLU A 345 -11.37 59.73 14.82
C GLU A 345 -11.70 61.03 14.07
N ARG A 346 -10.65 61.68 13.54
CA ARG A 346 -10.70 62.90 12.72
C ARG A 346 -11.10 62.56 11.27
N PRO A 347 -11.73 63.48 10.52
CA PRO A 347 -12.27 63.19 9.18
C PRO A 347 -11.13 63.18 8.15
N GLY A 348 -10.54 62.02 7.92
CA GLY A 348 -9.50 61.84 6.90
C GLY A 348 -9.30 60.40 6.41
N ASP A 349 -9.88 59.40 7.09
CA ASP A 349 -9.59 57.98 6.81
C ASP A 349 -10.64 57.27 5.92
N SER A 350 -11.76 57.94 5.61
CA SER A 350 -12.78 57.41 4.70
C SER A 350 -12.28 57.29 3.24
N ALA A 351 -11.34 58.15 2.84
CA ALA A 351 -10.78 58.16 1.48
C ALA A 351 -9.76 57.03 1.22
N LYS A 352 -9.22 56.42 2.28
CA LYS A 352 -8.33 55.24 2.18
C LYS A 352 -9.14 53.95 2.11
N LYS A 353 -10.20 53.87 2.92
CA LYS A 353 -11.13 52.72 2.94
C LYS A 353 -11.91 52.55 1.64
N LEU A 354 -12.21 53.64 0.92
CA LEU A 354 -12.86 53.59 -0.39
C LEU A 354 -11.89 53.13 -1.52
N ARG A 355 -10.60 53.44 -1.40
CA ARG A 355 -9.57 53.07 -2.39
C ARG A 355 -9.19 51.60 -2.32
N ASP A 356 -9.22 51.02 -1.12
CA ASP A 356 -8.95 49.59 -0.89
C ASP A 356 -10.16 48.69 -1.22
N ILE A 357 -11.39 49.22 -1.24
CA ILE A 357 -12.57 48.51 -1.78
C ILE A 357 -12.55 48.50 -3.33
N LEU A 358 -11.92 49.49 -3.97
CA LEU A 358 -11.98 49.67 -5.42
C LEU A 358 -11.00 48.81 -6.24
N PHE A 359 -10.03 48.11 -5.62
CA PHE A 359 -8.93 47.45 -6.35
C PHE A 359 -8.69 45.95 -6.06
N MET A 360 -9.71 45.22 -5.59
CA MET A 360 -9.71 43.75 -5.64
C MET A 360 -10.88 43.22 -6.46
N SER A 361 -10.62 43.10 -7.77
CA SER A 361 -11.23 42.17 -8.74
C SER A 361 -12.68 42.47 -9.16
N THR A 362 -13.04 42.58 -10.44
CA THR A 362 -12.31 42.47 -11.71
C THR A 362 -13.26 42.95 -12.80
N ASN A 363 -12.70 43.59 -13.82
CA ASN A 363 -13.23 43.82 -15.16
C ASN A 363 -14.51 43.04 -15.55
N THR A 364 -15.68 43.67 -15.32
CA THR A 364 -16.95 43.51 -16.05
C THR A 364 -17.70 44.83 -15.90
N GLY A 365 -17.69 45.65 -16.94
CA GLY A 365 -18.23 47.02 -16.91
C GLY A 365 -19.75 47.10 -17.07
N GLY A 366 -20.31 48.08 -16.36
CA GLY A 366 -21.43 48.92 -16.83
C GLY A 366 -22.85 48.46 -16.52
N GLY A 367 -23.52 49.19 -15.61
CA GLY A 367 -24.97 49.13 -15.40
C GLY A 367 -25.75 49.92 -16.46
N GLY A 368 -27.08 49.76 -16.46
CA GLY A 368 -27.99 50.15 -17.54
C GLY A 368 -28.59 51.57 -17.49
N GLY A 369 -29.26 51.91 -18.60
CA GLY A 369 -30.57 52.59 -18.65
C GLY A 369 -30.61 54.10 -18.90
N GLU A 370 -31.11 54.46 -20.10
CA GLU A 370 -31.94 55.66 -20.48
C GLU A 370 -31.30 57.07 -20.32
N GLU A 371 -31.45 58.06 -21.21
CA GLU A 371 -32.54 58.46 -22.12
C GLU A 371 -32.04 59.59 -23.08
N GLY A 372 -32.55 59.62 -24.33
CA GLY A 372 -32.91 60.84 -25.10
C GLY A 372 -31.84 61.75 -25.76
N GLY A 373 -31.95 61.94 -27.09
CA GLY A 373 -31.54 63.18 -27.77
C GLY A 373 -30.80 63.07 -29.12
N GLU A 374 -31.58 62.96 -30.20
CA GLU A 374 -31.48 63.64 -31.53
C GLU A 374 -30.16 63.89 -32.31
N GLU A 375 -30.31 63.70 -33.64
CA GLU A 375 -29.67 64.36 -34.80
C GLU A 375 -28.34 63.84 -35.41
N GLU A 376 -28.54 63.18 -36.56
CA GLU A 376 -27.97 63.36 -37.92
C GLU A 376 -26.48 63.62 -38.23
N HIS A 377 -26.11 63.05 -39.40
CA HIS A 377 -24.99 63.38 -40.31
C HIS A 377 -23.57 62.97 -39.89
N SER A 378 -22.59 62.74 -40.76
CA SER A 378 -22.44 62.15 -42.10
C SER A 378 -20.90 62.17 -42.34
N SER A 379 -20.41 61.33 -43.25
CA SER A 379 -19.22 61.59 -44.11
C SER A 379 -17.78 61.50 -43.57
N SER A 380 -17.01 60.64 -44.27
CA SER A 380 -15.69 60.92 -44.92
C SER A 380 -14.48 61.39 -44.11
N SER A 381 -13.36 60.64 -44.15
CA SER A 381 -12.14 60.89 -44.97
C SER A 381 -10.93 61.16 -44.04
N ALA A 382 -9.64 60.97 -44.34
CA ALA A 382 -8.86 60.26 -45.34
C ALA A 382 -7.38 60.34 -44.87
N GLY A 383 -6.59 59.27 -45.04
CA GLY A 383 -5.16 59.30 -45.39
C GLY A 383 -4.12 60.00 -44.47
N PRO A 384 -2.85 60.10 -44.92
CA PRO A 384 -1.84 59.05 -44.70
C PRO A 384 -0.47 59.59 -44.24
N SER A 385 0.46 58.71 -43.84
CA SER A 385 1.87 58.65 -44.33
C SER A 385 2.84 57.89 -43.40
N SER A 386 3.51 56.91 -43.98
CA SER A 386 4.71 56.20 -43.51
C SER A 386 5.97 57.05 -43.82
N PRO A 387 7.22 56.52 -43.90
CA PRO A 387 7.96 55.52 -43.11
C PRO A 387 9.42 55.98 -42.79
N SER A 388 10.13 55.23 -41.95
CA SER A 388 11.60 54.95 -42.04
C SER A 388 11.97 54.07 -40.84
N GLY A 389 12.81 53.04 -40.89
CA GLY A 389 13.74 52.51 -41.87
C GLY A 389 14.82 51.73 -41.09
N SER A 390 14.97 50.43 -41.40
CA SER A 390 16.16 49.54 -41.32
C SER A 390 17.42 50.03 -40.55
N SER A 391 18.22 49.21 -39.87
CA SER A 391 18.87 47.99 -40.38
C SER A 391 19.84 47.37 -39.34
N THR A 392 19.82 46.04 -39.25
CA THR A 392 20.91 45.02 -39.06
C THR A 392 22.09 45.13 -38.07
N ARG A 393 22.34 43.99 -37.38
CA ARG A 393 23.52 43.03 -37.41
C ARG A 393 24.01 42.64 -36.00
N ARG A 394 23.78 41.38 -35.54
CA ARG A 394 24.61 40.14 -35.59
C ARG A 394 25.87 40.15 -34.70
N GLN A 395 25.94 39.30 -33.67
CA GLN A 395 26.98 38.26 -33.48
C GLN A 395 26.80 37.41 -32.21
N GLU A 396 27.11 36.11 -32.37
CA GLU A 396 27.17 35.00 -31.40
C GLU A 396 28.35 35.11 -30.44
N VAL A 397 28.27 34.51 -29.23
CA VAL A 397 29.40 33.84 -28.56
C VAL A 397 28.90 32.66 -27.70
N HIS A 398 29.48 31.49 -27.94
CA HIS A 398 29.45 30.24 -27.16
C HIS A 398 30.45 30.30 -25.98
N CYS A 399 30.19 29.58 -24.87
CA CYS A 399 31.24 28.86 -24.13
C CYS A 399 30.68 27.76 -23.22
N ASN A 400 31.25 26.57 -23.36
CA ASN A 400 31.11 25.37 -22.53
C ASN A 400 32.09 25.42 -21.33
N LEU A 401 31.73 24.72 -20.26
CA LEU A 401 32.61 23.73 -19.60
C LEU A 401 31.77 22.71 -18.84
#